data_AF-A0A7S4IT65-F1
#
_entry.id   AF-A0A7S4IT65-F1
#
_cell.length_a   1.000
_cell.length_b   1.000
_cell.length_c   1.000
_cell.angle_alpha   90.00
_cell.angle_beta   90.00
_cell.angle_gamma   90.00
#
_symmetry.space_group_name_H-M   'P 1'
#
loop_
_entity.id
_entity.type
_entity.pdbx_description
1 polymer ?
#
loop_
_entity_poly.entity_id
_entity_poly.type
_entity_poly.pdbx_seq_one_letter_code
_entity_poly.pdbx_strand_id
1 'polypeptide(L)'
;LSGKRLAVRLDDWPRNSQYPNGHYVSILGEVGDIEAETKVLMIENEIALERRFSPGCMAHLPATEKDWIITDEDLKARRDLRSRLVMSIDPPGCEDIDDALSVHEIAEKVKGRKVLEVGVH
;
A
#
# COMPACT_ATOMS: atom_id res chain seq x y z
N LEU A 1 2.36 -2.63 -35.17
CA LEU A 1 1.91 -3.42 -34.00
C LEU A 1 2.72 -4.71 -33.81
N SER A 2 3.41 -5.22 -34.84
CA SER A 2 4.28 -6.40 -34.68
C SER A 2 5.30 -6.22 -33.56
N GLY A 3 5.46 -7.23 -32.71
CA GLY A 3 6.41 -7.24 -31.59
C GLY A 3 5.94 -6.54 -30.31
N LYS A 4 4.68 -6.07 -30.25
CA LYS A 4 4.14 -5.34 -29.07
C LYS A 4 3.03 -6.10 -28.37
N ARG A 5 2.94 -5.92 -27.05
CA ARG A 5 1.81 -6.36 -26.23
C ARG A 5 0.67 -5.34 -26.33
N LEU A 6 -0.54 -5.83 -26.58
CA LEU A 6 -1.74 -5.01 -26.77
C LEU A 6 -2.81 -5.40 -25.75
N ALA A 7 -3.50 -4.41 -25.21
CA ALA A 7 -4.74 -4.62 -24.47
C ALA A 7 -5.92 -4.47 -25.43
N VAL A 8 -6.76 -5.51 -25.51
CA VAL A 8 -8.00 -5.54 -26.29
C VAL A 8 -9.14 -5.92 -25.35
N ARG A 9 -10.25 -5.18 -25.41
CA ARG A 9 -11.45 -5.51 -24.66
C ARG A 9 -12.45 -6.20 -25.59
N LEU A 10 -12.98 -7.33 -25.14
CA LEU A 10 -14.04 -8.04 -25.85
C LEU A 10 -15.37 -7.33 -25.61
N ASP A 11 -16.15 -7.14 -26.67
CA ASP A 11 -17.43 -6.43 -26.63
C ASP A 11 -18.61 -7.39 -26.76
N ASP A 12 -18.62 -8.21 -27.82
CA ASP A 12 -19.68 -9.18 -28.11
C ASP A 12 -19.15 -10.38 -28.89
N TRP A 13 -19.92 -11.47 -28.90
CA TRP A 13 -19.62 -12.66 -29.71
C TRP A 13 -20.89 -13.13 -30.44
N PRO A 14 -21.09 -12.73 -31.71
CA PRO A 14 -22.26 -13.12 -32.48
C PRO A 14 -22.26 -14.62 -32.79
N ARG A 15 -23.44 -15.26 -32.75
CA ARG A 15 -23.59 -16.70 -33.02
C ARG A 15 -23.10 -17.12 -34.41
N ASN A 16 -23.16 -16.21 -35.39
CA ASN A 16 -22.73 -16.44 -36.76
C ASN A 16 -21.24 -16.11 -36.99
N SER A 17 -20.49 -15.72 -35.95
CA SER A 17 -19.06 -15.43 -36.04
C SER A 17 -18.23 -16.51 -35.35
N GLN A 18 -17.14 -16.90 -36.00
CA GLN A 18 -16.15 -17.80 -35.42
C GLN A 18 -15.32 -17.13 -34.31
N TYR A 19 -15.19 -15.80 -34.34
CA TYR A 19 -14.36 -15.03 -33.41
C TYR A 19 -15.19 -13.94 -32.71
N PRO A 20 -14.86 -13.57 -31.47
CA PRO A 20 -15.49 -12.45 -30.79
C PRO A 20 -15.08 -11.12 -31.44
N ASN A 21 -15.95 -10.13 -31.30
CA ASN A 21 -15.64 -8.75 -31.56
C ASN A 21 -15.01 -8.12 -30.32
N GLY A 22 -14.10 -7.20 -30.55
CA GLY A 22 -13.50 -6.40 -29.50
C GLY A 22 -12.83 -5.17 -30.08
N HIS A 23 -12.49 -4.24 -29.21
CA HIS A 23 -11.79 -3.02 -29.57
C HIS A 23 -10.44 -2.93 -28.89
N TYR A 24 -9.52 -2.30 -29.60
CA TYR A 24 -8.21 -1.95 -29.07
C TYR A 24 -8.34 -0.89 -27.97
N VAL A 25 -7.62 -1.10 -26.86
CA VAL A 25 -7.58 -0.18 -25.72
C VAL A 25 -6.25 0.58 -25.69
N SER A 26 -5.13 -0.14 -25.64
CA SER A 26 -3.80 0.47 -25.51
C SER A 26 -2.65 -0.48 -25.89
N ILE A 27 -1.47 0.09 -26.17
CA ILE A 27 -0.20 -0.64 -26.26
C ILE A 27 0.40 -0.68 -24.86
N LEU A 28 0.76 -1.87 -24.38
CA LEU A 28 1.36 -2.07 -23.05
C LEU A 28 2.88 -1.91 -23.07
N GLY A 29 3.51 -2.30 -24.19
CA GLY A 29 4.94 -2.15 -24.45
C GLY A 29 5.46 -3.15 -25.48
N GLU A 30 6.79 -3.24 -25.60
CA GLU A 30 7.46 -4.23 -26.45
C GLU A 30 7.47 -5.62 -25.79
N VAL A 31 7.41 -6.68 -26.58
CA VAL A 31 7.49 -8.05 -26.06
C VAL A 31 8.87 -8.30 -25.46
N GLY A 32 8.90 -8.86 -24.24
CA GLY A 32 10.14 -9.15 -23.50
C GLY A 32 10.71 -7.97 -22.70
N ASP A 33 10.10 -6.79 -22.79
CA ASP A 33 10.42 -5.68 -21.89
C ASP A 33 9.80 -5.92 -20.50
N ILE A 34 10.58 -5.70 -19.43
CA ILE A 34 10.17 -6.04 -18.05
C ILE A 34 8.94 -5.23 -17.63
N GLU A 35 8.90 -3.93 -17.94
CA GLU A 35 7.75 -3.11 -17.57
C GLU A 35 6.49 -3.50 -18.34
N ALA A 36 6.65 -3.83 -19.63
CA ALA A 36 5.55 -4.29 -20.47
C ALA A 36 4.95 -5.61 -19.96
N GLU A 37 5.79 -6.61 -19.69
CA GLU A 37 5.33 -7.92 -19.22
C GLU A 37 4.76 -7.83 -17.79
N THR A 38 5.28 -6.94 -16.93
CA THR A 38 4.69 -6.67 -15.61
C THR A 38 3.27 -6.11 -15.72
N LYS A 39 3.02 -5.17 -16.65
CA LYS A 39 1.68 -4.64 -16.90
C LYS A 39 0.72 -5.72 -17.44
N VAL A 40 1.22 -6.61 -18.30
CA VAL A 40 0.44 -7.76 -18.79
C VAL A 40 0.01 -8.63 -17.61
N LEU A 41 0.93 -9.04 -16.75
CA LEU A 41 0.63 -9.84 -15.56
C LEU A 41 -0.40 -9.17 -14.65
N MET A 42 -0.27 -7.87 -14.42
CA MET A 42 -1.23 -7.12 -13.60
C MET A 42 -2.64 -7.16 -14.23
N ILE A 43 -2.77 -6.89 -15.53
CA ILE A 43 -4.09 -6.94 -16.22
C ILE A 43 -4.69 -8.35 -16.18
N GLU A 44 -3.89 -9.37 -16.49
CA GLU A 44 -4.36 -10.77 -16.51
C GLU A 44 -4.86 -11.25 -15.15
N ASN A 45 -4.34 -10.68 -14.06
CA ASN A 45 -4.76 -10.99 -12.69
C ASN A 45 -5.73 -9.93 -12.12
N GLU A 46 -6.34 -9.11 -12.98
CA GLU A 46 -7.33 -8.09 -12.61
C GLU A 46 -6.80 -7.04 -11.60
N ILE A 47 -5.49 -6.82 -11.58
CA ILE A 47 -4.84 -5.78 -10.79
C ILE A 47 -4.85 -4.49 -11.61
N ALA A 48 -5.42 -3.43 -11.03
CA ALA A 48 -5.51 -2.14 -11.69
C ALA A 48 -4.11 -1.57 -12.02
N LEU A 49 -3.91 -1.18 -13.28
CA LEU A 49 -2.68 -0.51 -13.73
C LEU A 49 -2.60 0.97 -13.33
N GLU A 50 -3.71 1.55 -12.85
CA GLU A 50 -3.76 2.95 -12.46
C GLU A 50 -2.83 3.20 -11.28
N ARG A 51 -1.66 3.76 -11.56
CA ARG A 51 -0.66 4.09 -10.53
C ARG A 51 -1.06 5.28 -9.66
N ARG A 52 -2.17 5.96 -9.96
CA ARG A 52 -2.60 7.19 -9.27
C ARG A 52 -3.98 7.00 -8.66
N PHE A 53 -4.11 7.34 -7.39
CA PHE A 53 -5.41 7.43 -6.73
C PHE A 53 -6.25 8.54 -7.35
N SER A 54 -7.57 8.36 -7.35
CA SER A 54 -8.51 9.34 -7.89
C SER A 54 -8.41 10.69 -7.16
N PRO A 55 -8.72 11.82 -7.81
CA PRO A 55 -8.77 13.12 -7.14
C PRO A 55 -9.70 13.14 -5.91
N GLY A 56 -10.79 12.37 -5.96
CA GLY A 56 -11.72 12.22 -4.82
C GLY A 56 -11.09 11.50 -3.63
N CYS A 57 -10.31 10.44 -3.88
CA CYS A 57 -9.54 9.77 -2.82
C CYS A 57 -8.49 10.71 -2.22
N MET A 58 -7.76 11.42 -3.07
CA MET A 58 -6.72 12.37 -2.65
C MET A 58 -7.29 13.53 -1.83
N ALA A 59 -8.52 13.97 -2.10
CA ALA A 59 -9.17 15.07 -1.38
C ALA A 59 -9.51 14.75 0.09
N HIS A 60 -9.50 13.49 0.50
CA HIS A 60 -9.74 13.08 1.89
C HIS A 60 -8.47 12.98 2.73
N LEU A 61 -7.29 13.09 2.10
CA LEU A 61 -6.04 13.15 2.84
C LEU A 61 -5.98 14.46 3.64
N PRO A 62 -5.32 14.46 4.82
CA PRO A 62 -5.01 15.71 5.49
C PRO A 62 -4.26 16.67 4.57
N ALA A 63 -4.34 17.98 4.86
CA ALA A 63 -3.58 19.00 4.13
C ALA A 63 -2.11 18.56 3.97
N THR A 64 -1.51 18.90 2.83
CA THR A 64 -0.22 18.39 2.33
C THR A 64 0.76 18.02 3.44
N GLU A 65 1.45 16.88 3.30
CA GLU A 65 2.35 16.23 4.28
C GLU A 65 3.21 17.17 5.16
N LYS A 66 3.55 18.37 4.68
CA LYS A 66 4.33 19.37 5.41
C LYS A 66 3.57 20.11 6.51
N ASP A 67 2.24 20.19 6.43
CA ASP A 67 1.40 20.99 7.33
C ASP A 67 0.60 20.13 8.32
N TRP A 68 0.62 18.80 8.17
CA TRP A 68 -0.05 17.92 9.11
C TRP A 68 0.74 17.80 10.41
N ILE A 69 0.15 18.29 11.49
CA ILE A 69 0.70 18.21 12.84
C ILE A 69 -0.35 17.65 13.80
N ILE A 70 0.10 16.91 14.80
CA ILE A 70 -0.77 16.46 15.90
C ILE A 70 -1.22 17.71 16.68
N THR A 71 -2.53 17.87 16.88
CA THR A 71 -3.10 19.01 17.61
C THR A 71 -3.11 18.79 19.12
N ASP A 72 -3.28 19.85 19.91
CA ASP A 72 -3.45 19.74 21.37
C ASP A 72 -4.71 18.94 21.74
N GLU A 73 -5.75 19.02 20.92
CA GLU A 73 -6.97 18.21 21.06
C GLU A 73 -6.67 16.72 20.84
N ASP A 74 -5.90 16.37 19.81
CA ASP A 74 -5.46 14.99 19.57
C ASP A 74 -4.63 14.45 20.74
N LEU A 75 -3.73 15.28 21.29
CA LEU A 75 -2.89 14.90 22.43
C LEU A 75 -3.72 14.63 23.68
N LYS A 76 -4.75 15.44 23.96
CA LYS A 76 -5.64 15.24 25.13
C LYS A 76 -6.41 13.93 25.04
N ALA A 77 -6.72 13.45 23.83
CA ALA A 77 -7.44 12.20 23.61
C ALA A 77 -6.52 10.95 23.65
N ARG A 78 -5.20 11.13 23.67
CA ARG A 78 -4.21 10.05 23.56
C ARG A 78 -3.41 9.86 24.84
N ARG A 79 -2.93 8.63 25.08
CA ARG A 79 -1.92 8.37 26.11
C ARG A 79 -0.56 8.81 25.57
N ASP A 80 0.08 9.77 26.23
CA ASP A 80 1.43 10.23 25.83
C ASP A 80 2.51 9.23 26.27
N LEU A 81 3.15 8.59 25.29
CA LEU A 81 4.24 7.63 25.48
C LEU A 81 5.57 8.13 24.92
N ARG A 82 5.69 9.42 24.55
CA ARG A 82 6.90 9.98 23.91
C ARG A 82 8.17 9.87 24.75
N SER A 83 8.05 9.67 26.06
CA SER A 83 9.18 9.44 26.99
C SER A 83 9.64 7.97 27.07
N ARG A 84 8.92 7.03 26.44
CA ARG A 84 9.29 5.62 26.39
C ARG A 84 10.35 5.37 25.32
N LEU A 85 11.20 4.38 25.56
CA LEU A 85 12.05 3.83 24.50
C LEU A 85 11.18 2.96 23.58
N VAL A 86 10.96 3.44 22.36
CA VAL A 86 10.17 2.78 21.31
C VAL A 86 11.05 2.61 20.08
N MET A 87 10.96 1.46 19.41
CA MET A 87 11.73 1.15 18.20
C MET A 87 10.95 0.24 17.25
N SER A 88 11.18 0.37 15.95
CA SER A 88 10.72 -0.59 14.93
C SER A 88 11.89 -1.50 14.50
N ILE A 89 11.58 -2.64 13.88
CA ILE A 89 12.57 -3.61 13.41
C ILE A 89 12.17 -4.08 12.00
N ASP A 90 12.72 -3.41 11.00
CA ASP A 90 12.28 -3.55 9.61
C ASP A 90 13.39 -4.10 8.68
N PRO A 91 13.04 -4.83 7.60
CA PRO A 91 13.98 -5.18 6.55
C PRO A 91 14.57 -3.95 5.83
N PRO A 92 15.77 -4.06 5.24
CA PRO A 92 16.34 -2.98 4.43
C PRO A 92 15.43 -2.62 3.25
N GLY A 93 15.09 -1.33 3.12
CA GLY A 93 14.26 -0.82 2.02
C GLY A 93 12.75 -0.80 2.30
N CYS A 94 12.32 -1.06 3.54
CA CYS A 94 10.94 -0.86 3.96
C CYS A 94 10.57 0.64 3.87
N GLU A 95 9.42 0.95 3.27
CA GLU A 95 8.89 2.32 3.14
C GLU A 95 7.68 2.56 4.06
N ASP A 96 6.91 1.51 4.34
CA ASP A 96 5.70 1.48 5.15
C ASP A 96 5.97 0.87 6.53
N ILE A 97 6.57 1.66 7.42
CA ILE A 97 6.81 1.26 8.82
C ILE A 97 5.55 1.58 9.64
N ASP A 98 4.79 0.55 10.01
CA ASP A 98 3.51 0.68 10.70
C ASP A 98 3.48 0.11 12.12
N ASP A 99 4.45 -0.73 12.49
CA ASP A 99 4.57 -1.30 13.83
C ASP A 99 5.77 -0.76 14.63
N ALA A 100 5.57 -0.63 15.94
CA ALA A 100 6.66 -0.33 16.85
C ALA A 100 6.54 -1.08 18.19
N LEU A 101 7.69 -1.35 18.81
CA LEU A 101 7.80 -2.09 20.06
C LEU A 101 8.42 -1.23 21.16
N SER A 102 7.94 -1.44 22.38
CA SER A 102 8.57 -0.90 23.59
C SER A 102 8.65 -1.95 24.67
N VAL A 103 9.75 -1.93 25.43
CA VAL A 103 9.92 -2.75 26.63
C VAL A 103 10.38 -1.85 27.78
N HIS A 104 9.63 -1.89 28.88
CA HIS A 104 9.93 -1.11 30.08
C HIS A 104 9.85 -1.97 31.33
N GLU A 105 10.91 -2.01 32.13
CA GLU A 105 10.87 -2.65 33.44
C GLU A 105 10.07 -1.76 34.41
N ILE A 106 9.00 -2.31 34.98
CA ILE A 106 8.22 -1.59 35.99
C ILE A 106 8.79 -1.88 37.39
N ALA A 107 8.59 -0.94 38.32
CA ALA A 107 9.17 -1.03 39.66
C ALA A 107 8.61 -2.18 40.51
N GLU A 108 7.40 -2.66 40.20
CA GLU A 108 6.75 -3.76 40.91
C GLU A 108 7.47 -5.09 40.65
N LYS A 109 7.65 -5.87 41.73
CA LYS A 109 8.18 -7.23 41.66
C LYS A 109 7.10 -8.23 42.03
N VAL A 110 6.82 -9.17 41.14
CA VAL A 110 5.89 -10.28 41.42
C VAL A 110 6.70 -11.50 41.84
N LYS A 111 6.55 -11.94 43.09
CA LYS A 111 7.29 -13.09 43.68
C LYS A 111 8.81 -12.96 43.54
N GLY A 112 9.32 -11.74 43.72
CA GLY A 112 10.76 -11.42 43.61
C GLY A 112 11.30 -11.35 42.17
N ARG A 113 10.44 -11.52 41.14
CA ARG A 113 10.85 -11.41 39.73
C ARG A 113 10.57 -10.02 39.18
N LYS A 114 11.41 -9.60 38.23
CA LYS A 114 11.18 -8.39 37.43
C LYS A 114 9.90 -8.54 36.63
N VAL A 115 9.18 -7.44 36.47
CA VAL A 115 8.00 -7.36 35.60
C VAL A 115 8.31 -6.36 34.48
N LEU A 116 7.96 -6.74 33.26
CA LEU A 116 8.14 -5.91 32.08
C LEU A 116 6.77 -5.51 31.53
N GLU A 117 6.60 -4.22 31.26
CA GLU A 117 5.55 -3.69 30.39
C GLU A 117 6.05 -3.83 28.95
N VAL A 118 5.35 -4.62 28.15
CA VAL A 118 5.59 -4.78 26.71
C VAL A 118 4.47 -4.07 25.97
N GLY A 119 4.83 -3.22 25.02
CA GLY A 119 3.89 -2.50 24.15
C GLY A 119 4.14 -2.85 22.69
N VAL A 120 3.06 -3.11 21.97
CA VAL A 120 2.98 -3.14 20.50
C VAL A 120 2.12 -1.94 20.13
N HIS A 121 2.68 -1.03 19.33
CA HIS A 121 2.07 0.25 18.96
C HIS A 121 1.74 0.26 17.48
#